data_AF-A0A1G9XYY5-F1
#
_entry.id   AF-A0A1G9XYY5-F1
#
_cell.length_a   1.000
_cell.length_b   1.000
_cell.length_c   1.000
_cell.angle_alpha   90.00
_cell.angle_beta   90.00
_cell.angle_gamma   90.00
#
_symmetry.space_group_name_H-M   'P 1'
#
loop_
_entity.id
_entity.type
_entity.pdbx_description
1 polymer ?
#
loop_
_entity_poly.entity_id
_entity_poly.type
_entity_poly.pdbx_seq_one_letter_code
_entity_poly.pdbx_strand_id
1 'polypeptide(L)'
;MSSLQWDHTVHYINDLEQAVQTFTDNGLAAFPGGSHKLWGTHNALSYFGLNYVEFLAVENRELAESADTANLVVKDAVKLLPEHEGFSRVAIRTDNIEQTASLLDQQGLKLSPIMDGRRLNKQGQWIEWRMLTIGGHFQGLVYPFVIQWKGIDGQRQQELKTAGIIRPHPAGAVEVRAAVFSVSDPVATAAHWSRILGLPVPNAGSWDGKSVSLTIGDKAFVFRRGGQQQMQELLLATDAPGLVGRTIRFGQADYVFTAL
;
A
#
# COMPACT_ATOMS: atom_id res chain seq x y z
N MET A 1 -16.02 -12.64 10.78
CA MET A 1 -15.68 -11.55 9.84
C MET A 1 -14.32 -11.86 9.29
N SER A 2 -14.05 -11.58 8.02
CA SER A 2 -12.71 -11.74 7.46
C SER A 2 -11.72 -10.84 8.18
N SER A 3 -10.47 -11.29 8.31
CA SER A 3 -9.40 -10.45 8.84
C SER A 3 -9.00 -9.43 7.78
N LEU A 4 -8.77 -8.17 8.19
CA LEU A 4 -8.24 -7.12 7.34
C LEU A 4 -6.94 -6.60 7.92
N GLN A 5 -5.87 -6.65 7.13
CA GLN A 5 -4.54 -6.17 7.49
C GLN A 5 -4.03 -5.24 6.40
N TRP A 6 -3.25 -4.23 6.75
CA TRP A 6 -2.57 -3.41 5.74
C TRP A 6 -1.39 -4.20 5.16
N ASP A 7 -1.48 -4.58 3.90
CA ASP A 7 -0.47 -5.42 3.23
C ASP A 7 0.68 -4.60 2.69
N HIS A 8 0.39 -3.58 1.90
CA HIS A 8 1.44 -2.72 1.35
C HIS A 8 0.93 -1.36 0.93
N THR A 9 1.89 -0.47 0.70
CA THR A 9 1.67 0.84 0.08
C THR A 9 2.26 0.84 -1.31
N VAL A 10 1.47 1.24 -2.30
CA VAL A 10 1.96 1.43 -3.67
C VAL A 10 2.50 2.86 -3.80
N HIS A 11 3.74 2.99 -4.25
CA HIS A 11 4.39 4.25 -4.62
C HIS A 11 4.68 4.19 -6.11
N TYR A 12 3.99 5.02 -6.91
CA TYR A 12 4.29 5.16 -8.32
C TYR A 12 5.58 5.91 -8.54
N ILE A 13 6.43 5.33 -9.38
CA ILE A 13 7.71 5.92 -9.73
C ILE A 13 8.11 5.58 -11.16
N ASN A 14 8.91 6.43 -11.81
CA ASN A 14 9.46 6.16 -13.14
C ASN A 14 10.72 5.28 -13.07
N ASP A 15 11.59 5.52 -12.08
CA ASP A 15 12.87 4.82 -11.95
C ASP A 15 12.94 3.95 -10.68
N LEU A 16 12.82 2.63 -10.87
CA LEU A 16 12.92 1.65 -9.78
C LEU A 16 14.33 1.53 -9.21
N GLU A 17 15.37 1.77 -10.01
CA GLU A 17 16.75 1.74 -9.52
C GLU A 17 17.00 2.91 -8.57
N GLN A 18 16.52 4.10 -8.94
CA GLN A 18 16.53 5.27 -8.05
C GLN A 18 15.76 5.00 -6.74
N ALA A 19 14.63 4.29 -6.80
CA ALA A 19 13.88 3.92 -5.60
C ALA A 19 14.67 3.01 -4.67
N VAL A 20 15.28 1.98 -5.23
CA VAL A 20 16.16 1.07 -4.48
C VAL A 20 17.31 1.86 -3.87
N GLN A 21 18.00 2.69 -4.67
CA GLN A 21 19.15 3.48 -4.22
C GLN A 21 18.77 4.43 -3.08
N THR A 22 17.66 5.16 -3.22
CA THR A 22 17.15 6.11 -2.21
C THR A 22 16.94 5.42 -0.86
N PHE A 23 16.38 4.22 -0.87
CA PHE A 23 16.18 3.44 0.35
C PHE A 23 17.50 2.90 0.90
N THR A 24 18.37 2.34 0.05
CA THR A 24 19.64 1.77 0.50
C THR A 24 20.60 2.82 1.06
N ASP A 25 20.62 4.03 0.52
CA ASP A 25 21.43 5.15 1.00
C ASP A 25 21.00 5.62 2.40
N ASN A 26 19.75 5.39 2.77
CA ASN A 26 19.22 5.66 4.11
C ASN A 26 19.21 4.41 5.00
N GLY A 27 19.94 3.36 4.62
CA GLY A 27 20.08 2.14 5.39
C GLY A 27 18.82 1.29 5.43
N LEU A 28 17.90 1.45 4.47
CA LEU A 28 16.73 0.59 4.32
C LEU A 28 16.99 -0.48 3.26
N ALA A 29 16.66 -1.73 3.56
CA ALA A 29 16.68 -2.79 2.57
C ALA A 29 15.58 -2.56 1.50
N ALA A 30 15.99 -2.30 0.27
CA ALA A 30 15.14 -2.35 -0.92
C ALA A 30 15.82 -3.19 -2.01
N PHE A 31 15.04 -3.75 -2.93
CA PHE A 31 15.57 -4.58 -4.01
C PHE A 31 14.59 -4.68 -5.19
N PRO A 32 15.07 -4.96 -6.41
CA PRO A 32 14.21 -5.26 -7.55
C PRO A 32 13.28 -6.44 -7.24
N GLY A 33 11.99 -6.25 -7.52
CA GLY A 33 10.95 -7.25 -7.37
C GLY A 33 10.83 -8.09 -8.63
N GLY A 34 9.86 -7.78 -9.49
CA GLY A 34 9.68 -8.44 -10.78
C GLY A 34 8.64 -7.77 -11.68
N SER A 35 8.46 -8.32 -12.87
CA SER A 35 7.50 -7.82 -13.85
C SER A 35 6.13 -8.48 -13.72
N HIS A 36 5.08 -7.68 -13.73
CA HIS A 36 3.69 -8.10 -13.91
C HIS A 36 3.38 -8.22 -15.40
N LYS A 37 3.82 -9.34 -16.00
CA LYS A 37 3.73 -9.55 -17.46
C LYS A 37 2.31 -9.49 -18.03
N LEU A 38 1.28 -9.69 -17.22
CA LEU A 38 -0.13 -9.54 -17.62
C LEU A 38 -0.61 -8.08 -17.64
N TRP A 39 0.11 -7.16 -16.97
CA TRP A 39 -0.35 -5.80 -16.71
C TRP A 39 0.60 -4.72 -17.24
N GLY A 40 1.79 -5.08 -17.74
CA GLY A 40 2.75 -4.12 -18.27
C GLY A 40 3.40 -3.23 -17.21
N THR A 41 3.42 -3.65 -15.95
CA THR A 41 4.13 -2.95 -14.86
C THR A 41 5.23 -3.82 -14.29
N HIS A 42 6.17 -3.22 -13.56
CA HIS A 42 7.16 -3.93 -12.77
C HIS A 42 7.40 -3.22 -11.45
N ASN A 43 8.04 -3.89 -10.49
CA ASN A 43 8.23 -3.33 -9.16
C ASN A 43 9.62 -3.51 -8.55
N ALA A 44 9.88 -2.68 -7.55
CA ALA A 44 10.87 -2.89 -6.50
C ALA A 44 10.17 -2.91 -5.14
N LEU A 45 10.79 -3.57 -4.16
CA LEU A 45 10.14 -3.89 -2.88
C LEU A 45 11.03 -3.52 -1.70
N SER A 46 10.42 -3.04 -0.61
CA SER A 46 11.06 -2.87 0.70
C SER A 46 10.12 -3.37 1.81
N TYR A 47 10.55 -4.41 2.54
CA TYR A 47 9.72 -5.12 3.52
C TYR A 47 10.00 -4.68 4.96
N PHE A 48 8.92 -4.48 5.73
CA PHE A 48 8.91 -4.12 7.16
C PHE A 48 8.16 -5.19 7.98
N GLY A 49 8.48 -6.46 7.71
CA GLY A 49 7.66 -7.62 8.11
C GLY A 49 6.80 -8.10 6.94
N LEU A 50 5.54 -8.47 7.20
CA LEU A 50 4.58 -8.76 6.11
C LEU A 50 4.11 -7.50 5.40
N ASN A 51 4.14 -6.35 6.08
CA ASN A 51 3.86 -5.07 5.45
C ASN A 51 5.07 -4.60 4.62
N TYR A 52 4.84 -4.05 3.43
CA TYR A 52 5.93 -3.58 2.57
C TYR A 52 5.55 -2.34 1.75
N VAL A 53 6.54 -1.70 1.14
CA VAL A 53 6.37 -0.69 0.11
C VAL A 53 6.61 -1.33 -1.24
N GLU A 54 5.65 -1.17 -2.15
CA GLU A 54 5.79 -1.53 -3.56
C GLU A 54 6.05 -0.26 -4.36
N PHE A 55 7.28 -0.12 -4.85
CA PHE A 55 7.58 0.86 -5.89
C PHE A 55 7.11 0.27 -7.21
N LEU A 56 6.18 0.94 -7.90
CA LEU A 56 5.58 0.43 -9.13
C LEU A 56 5.85 1.40 -10.28
N ALA A 57 6.39 0.86 -11.38
CA ALA A 57 6.64 1.59 -12.61
C ALA A 57 5.98 0.90 -13.81
N VAL A 58 5.73 1.65 -14.88
CA VAL A 58 5.18 1.14 -16.14
C VAL A 58 6.33 0.57 -16.99
N GLU A 59 6.31 -0.74 -17.22
CA GLU A 59 7.32 -1.48 -18.01
C GLU A 59 6.94 -1.51 -19.50
N ASN A 60 5.66 -1.76 -19.80
CA ASN A 60 5.11 -1.79 -21.15
C ASN A 60 3.82 -0.98 -21.15
N ARG A 61 3.91 0.26 -21.65
CA ARG A 61 2.80 1.22 -21.66
C ARG A 61 1.64 0.77 -22.54
N GLU A 62 1.91 0.24 -23.74
CA GLU A 62 0.86 -0.27 -24.65
C GLU A 62 0.02 -1.37 -23.98
N LEU A 63 0.68 -2.30 -23.28
CA LEU A 63 -0.02 -3.35 -22.53
C LEU A 63 -0.78 -2.78 -21.33
N ALA A 64 -0.18 -1.85 -20.59
CA ALA A 64 -0.80 -1.22 -19.43
C ALA A 64 -2.01 -0.33 -19.80
N GLU A 65 -2.02 0.23 -21.01
CA GLU A 65 -3.11 1.02 -21.58
C GLU A 65 -4.24 0.19 -22.20
N SER A 66 -4.08 -1.14 -22.27
CA SER A 66 -5.09 -2.02 -22.86
C SER A 66 -6.47 -1.82 -22.20
N ALA A 67 -7.50 -1.57 -23.01
CA ALA A 67 -8.83 -1.18 -22.54
C ALA A 67 -9.47 -2.20 -21.58
N ASP A 68 -9.10 -3.48 -21.72
CA ASP A 68 -9.62 -4.61 -20.97
C ASP A 68 -9.06 -4.74 -19.54
N THR A 69 -8.06 -3.93 -19.15
CA THR A 69 -7.48 -4.07 -17.81
C THR A 69 -8.46 -3.62 -16.72
N ALA A 70 -8.97 -4.55 -15.92
CA ALA A 70 -9.81 -4.25 -14.76
C ALA A 70 -9.01 -3.75 -13.54
N ASN A 71 -7.68 -3.73 -13.63
CA ASN A 71 -6.80 -3.33 -12.53
C ASN A 71 -6.63 -1.81 -12.47
N LEU A 72 -7.40 -1.16 -11.59
CA LEU A 72 -7.31 0.29 -11.38
C LEU A 72 -5.93 0.77 -10.92
N VAL A 73 -5.14 -0.07 -10.22
CA VAL A 73 -3.77 0.31 -9.83
C VAL A 73 -2.88 0.52 -11.06
N VAL A 74 -3.10 -0.25 -12.12
CA VAL A 74 -2.35 -0.12 -13.38
C VAL A 74 -2.87 1.07 -14.19
N LYS A 75 -4.19 1.24 -14.28
CA LYS A 75 -4.81 2.39 -14.97
C LYS A 75 -4.38 3.72 -14.36
N ASP A 76 -4.34 3.80 -13.04
CA ASP A 76 -3.90 4.99 -12.33
C ASP A 76 -2.39 5.24 -12.56
N ALA A 77 -1.55 4.20 -12.57
CA ALA A 77 -0.12 4.34 -12.88
C ALA A 77 0.12 4.91 -14.28
N VAL A 78 -0.58 4.39 -15.29
CA VAL A 78 -0.52 4.87 -16.68
C VAL A 78 -0.93 6.34 -16.80
N LYS A 79 -1.97 6.74 -16.05
CA LYS A 79 -2.51 8.10 -16.08
C LYS A 79 -1.61 9.11 -15.38
N LEU A 80 -0.94 8.70 -14.30
CA LEU A 80 -0.17 9.58 -13.44
C LEU A 80 1.31 9.64 -13.82
N LEU A 81 1.88 8.55 -14.29
CA LEU A 81 3.28 8.54 -14.73
C LEU A 81 3.38 8.98 -16.20
N PRO A 82 4.42 9.74 -16.57
CA PRO A 82 5.59 10.08 -15.75
C PRO A 82 5.46 11.33 -14.86
N GLU A 83 4.40 12.12 -14.98
CA GLU A 83 4.33 13.47 -14.39
C GLU A 83 4.14 13.50 -12.87
N HIS A 84 3.59 12.44 -12.29
CA HIS A 84 3.18 12.37 -10.89
C HIS A 84 3.70 11.11 -10.20
N GLU A 85 4.91 11.21 -9.66
CA GLU A 85 5.48 10.22 -8.74
C GLU A 85 5.00 10.47 -7.31
N GLY A 86 4.52 9.43 -6.62
CA GLY A 86 3.97 9.56 -5.27
C GLY A 86 3.16 8.36 -4.84
N PHE A 87 2.66 8.39 -3.60
CA PHE A 87 1.80 7.33 -3.09
C PHE A 87 0.48 7.27 -3.88
N SER A 88 0.07 6.05 -4.23
CA SER A 88 -1.18 5.78 -4.92
C SER A 88 -2.24 5.26 -3.95
N ARG A 89 -2.29 3.94 -3.77
CA ARG A 89 -3.27 3.22 -2.96
C ARG A 89 -2.55 2.35 -1.94
N VAL A 90 -3.23 2.10 -0.84
CA VAL A 90 -2.87 1.03 0.08
C VAL A 90 -3.60 -0.25 -0.32
N ALA A 91 -2.92 -1.38 -0.18
CA ALA A 91 -3.49 -2.70 -0.32
C ALA A 91 -3.95 -3.22 1.04
N ILE A 92 -5.19 -3.69 1.12
CA ILE A 92 -5.73 -4.35 2.31
C ILE A 92 -5.75 -5.85 2.04
N ARG A 93 -4.99 -6.61 2.81
CA ARG A 93 -5.02 -8.05 2.74
C ARG A 93 -6.14 -8.63 3.58
N THR A 94 -6.75 -9.67 3.01
CA THR A 94 -7.75 -10.49 3.67
C THR A 94 -7.45 -11.98 3.58
N ASP A 95 -8.05 -12.75 4.49
CA ASP A 95 -8.08 -14.22 4.47
C ASP A 95 -9.30 -14.77 3.71
N ASN A 96 -10.26 -13.93 3.34
CA ASN A 96 -11.43 -14.31 2.55
C ASN A 96 -11.90 -13.17 1.63
N ILE A 97 -11.40 -13.18 0.40
CA ILE A 97 -11.64 -12.14 -0.61
C ILE A 97 -13.08 -12.16 -1.12
N GLU A 98 -13.73 -13.33 -1.21
CA GLU A 98 -15.14 -13.44 -1.56
C GLU A 98 -16.04 -12.77 -0.52
N GLN A 99 -15.81 -13.04 0.77
CA GLN A 99 -16.57 -12.41 1.84
C GLN A 99 -16.34 -10.89 1.86
N THR A 100 -15.08 -10.47 1.70
CA THR A 100 -14.72 -9.05 1.67
C THR A 100 -15.37 -8.34 0.47
N ALA A 101 -15.36 -8.97 -0.71
CA ALA A 101 -16.04 -8.46 -1.90
C ALA A 101 -17.55 -8.32 -1.66
N SER A 102 -18.20 -9.33 -1.07
CA SER A 102 -19.62 -9.29 -0.77
C SER A 102 -19.98 -8.15 0.19
N LEU A 103 -19.18 -7.91 1.22
CA LEU A 103 -19.39 -6.80 2.15
C LEU A 103 -19.23 -5.44 1.47
N LEU A 104 -18.22 -5.27 0.61
CA LEU A 104 -18.01 -4.03 -0.12
C LEU A 104 -19.14 -3.75 -1.13
N ASP A 105 -19.63 -4.79 -1.82
CA ASP A 105 -20.76 -4.72 -2.75
C ASP A 105 -22.06 -4.32 -2.03
N GLN A 106 -22.33 -4.89 -0.85
CA GLN A 106 -23.47 -4.50 -0.01
C GLN A 106 -23.42 -3.02 0.44
N GLN A 107 -22.23 -2.41 0.48
CA GLN A 107 -22.06 -0.98 0.76
C GLN A 107 -22.24 -0.10 -0.48
N GLY A 108 -22.60 -0.69 -1.62
CA GLY A 108 -22.86 -0.01 -2.89
C GLY A 108 -21.59 0.37 -3.67
N LEU A 109 -20.45 -0.25 -3.38
CA LEU A 109 -19.20 0.03 -4.05
C LEU A 109 -19.10 -0.70 -5.39
N LYS A 110 -18.54 -0.03 -6.40
CA LYS A 110 -18.29 -0.64 -7.72
C LYS A 110 -16.98 -1.42 -7.66
N LEU A 111 -17.05 -2.74 -7.76
CA LEU A 111 -15.88 -3.61 -7.69
C LEU A 111 -15.46 -4.08 -9.08
N SER A 112 -14.17 -4.27 -9.31
CA SER A 112 -13.70 -5.12 -10.40
C SER A 112 -14.07 -6.59 -10.12
N PRO A 113 -14.02 -7.47 -11.14
CA PRO A 113 -13.91 -8.90 -10.88
C PRO A 113 -12.72 -9.22 -9.95
N ILE A 114 -12.78 -10.35 -9.24
CA ILE A 114 -11.61 -10.90 -8.56
C ILE A 114 -10.65 -11.42 -9.63
N MET A 115 -9.43 -10.90 -9.63
CA MET A 115 -8.38 -11.22 -10.59
C MET A 115 -7.31 -12.09 -9.92
N ASP A 116 -6.85 -13.11 -10.63
CA ASP A 116 -5.67 -13.88 -10.22
C ASP A 116 -4.39 -13.16 -10.65
N GLY A 117 -3.49 -12.98 -9.70
CA GLY A 117 -2.15 -12.44 -9.92
C GLY A 117 -1.09 -13.48 -9.63
N ARG A 118 -0.05 -13.52 -10.46
CA ARG A 118 1.11 -14.38 -10.23
C ARG A 118 2.39 -13.78 -10.77
N ARG A 119 3.51 -14.09 -10.12
CA ARG A 119 4.86 -13.79 -10.62
C ARG A 119 5.84 -14.85 -10.15
N LEU A 120 6.96 -14.99 -10.86
CA LEU A 120 8.07 -15.82 -10.43
C LEU A 120 8.95 -15.05 -9.44
N ASN A 121 9.44 -15.72 -8.39
CA ASN A 121 10.53 -15.21 -7.55
C ASN A 121 11.90 -15.52 -8.18
N LYS A 122 12.99 -15.07 -7.55
CA LYS A 122 14.36 -15.31 -8.04
C LYS A 122 14.75 -16.80 -8.09
N GLN A 123 14.04 -17.65 -7.34
CA GLN A 123 14.21 -19.10 -7.29
C GLN A 123 13.31 -19.83 -8.30
N GLY A 124 12.56 -19.10 -9.15
CA GLY A 124 11.65 -19.70 -10.14
C GLY A 124 10.37 -20.28 -9.56
N GLN A 125 10.03 -19.97 -8.30
CA GLN A 125 8.79 -20.41 -7.67
C GLN A 125 7.68 -19.38 -7.91
N TRP A 126 6.45 -19.88 -8.08
CA TRP A 126 5.28 -19.02 -8.23
C TRP A 126 4.89 -18.37 -6.91
N ILE A 127 4.78 -17.04 -6.93
CA ILE A 127 4.05 -16.26 -5.94
C ILE A 127 2.69 -15.97 -6.55
N GLU A 128 1.62 -16.37 -5.86
CA GLU A 128 0.25 -16.29 -6.33
C GLU A 128 -0.63 -15.52 -5.33
N TRP A 129 -1.52 -14.70 -5.86
CA TRP A 129 -2.50 -13.95 -5.07
C TRP A 129 -3.76 -13.75 -5.88
N ARG A 130 -4.81 -13.32 -5.19
CA ARG A 130 -6.06 -12.84 -5.78
C ARG A 130 -6.25 -11.39 -5.36
N MET A 131 -6.83 -10.57 -6.21
CA MET A 131 -7.10 -9.18 -5.88
C MET A 131 -8.34 -8.64 -6.56
N LEU A 132 -8.92 -7.60 -5.97
CA LEU A 132 -9.95 -6.78 -6.60
C LEU A 132 -9.66 -5.31 -6.33
N THR A 133 -10.12 -4.44 -7.22
CA THR A 133 -10.02 -2.99 -7.06
C THR A 133 -11.39 -2.38 -6.85
N ILE A 134 -11.43 -1.30 -6.07
CA ILE A 134 -12.66 -0.56 -5.77
C ILE A 134 -12.68 0.71 -6.62
N GLY A 135 -13.69 0.81 -7.46
CA GLY A 135 -13.92 1.92 -8.37
C GLY A 135 -14.44 3.18 -7.67
N GLY A 136 -14.11 4.33 -8.26
CA GLY A 136 -14.48 5.64 -7.75
C GLY A 136 -13.61 6.12 -6.60
N HIS A 137 -14.15 7.08 -5.85
CA HIS A 137 -13.47 7.75 -4.75
C HIS A 137 -14.50 8.27 -3.74
N PHE A 138 -14.06 8.65 -2.55
CA PHE A 138 -14.85 9.45 -1.62
C PHE A 138 -14.23 10.83 -1.48
N GLN A 139 -14.95 11.88 -1.89
CA GLN A 139 -14.46 13.27 -1.89
C GLN A 139 -13.06 13.43 -2.53
N GLY A 140 -12.83 12.79 -3.68
CA GLY A 140 -11.54 12.78 -4.39
C GLY A 140 -10.55 11.71 -3.92
N LEU A 141 -10.65 11.21 -2.68
CA LEU A 141 -9.74 10.17 -2.19
C LEU A 141 -10.12 8.80 -2.76
N VAL A 142 -9.22 8.24 -3.57
CA VAL A 142 -9.38 6.90 -4.17
C VAL A 142 -9.39 5.81 -3.09
N TYR A 143 -10.15 4.76 -3.34
CA TYR A 143 -10.26 3.63 -2.40
C TYR A 143 -8.99 2.75 -2.38
N PRO A 144 -8.74 2.04 -1.28
CA PRO A 144 -7.77 0.94 -1.28
C PRO A 144 -8.21 -0.17 -2.24
N PHE A 145 -7.31 -1.13 -2.48
CA PHE A 145 -7.66 -2.37 -3.15
C PHE A 145 -7.48 -3.55 -2.20
N VAL A 146 -8.11 -4.68 -2.50
CA VAL A 146 -8.10 -5.87 -1.64
C VAL A 146 -7.23 -6.95 -2.27
N ILE A 147 -6.41 -7.62 -1.47
CA ILE A 147 -5.54 -8.70 -1.88
C ILE A 147 -5.72 -9.92 -0.95
N GLN A 148 -5.57 -11.12 -1.49
CA GLN A 148 -5.47 -12.36 -0.73
C GLN A 148 -4.31 -13.18 -1.29
N TRP A 149 -3.27 -13.39 -0.48
CA TRP A 149 -2.18 -14.30 -0.83
C TRP A 149 -2.65 -15.75 -0.76
N LYS A 150 -2.03 -16.62 -1.56
CA LYS A 150 -2.15 -18.06 -1.37
C LYS A 150 -1.48 -18.47 -0.06
N GLY A 151 -2.18 -19.23 0.78
CA GLY A 151 -1.68 -19.68 2.08
C GLY A 151 -2.05 -18.75 3.24
N ILE A 152 -1.43 -18.96 4.41
CA ILE A 152 -1.67 -18.18 5.63
C ILE A 152 -0.47 -17.32 5.99
N ASP A 153 -0.68 -16.25 6.77
CA ASP A 153 0.35 -15.27 7.13
C ASP A 153 1.58 -15.86 7.80
N GLY A 154 1.40 -16.76 8.76
CA GLY A 154 2.52 -17.37 9.48
C GLY A 154 3.44 -18.14 8.53
N GLN A 155 2.86 -18.91 7.61
CA GLN A 155 3.60 -19.64 6.59
C GLN A 155 4.30 -18.67 5.63
N ARG A 156 3.55 -17.69 5.10
CA ARG A 156 4.10 -16.68 4.18
C ARG A 156 5.26 -15.92 4.81
N GLN A 157 5.12 -15.49 6.05
CA GLN A 157 6.18 -14.77 6.77
C GLN A 157 7.43 -15.64 6.91
N GLN A 158 7.26 -16.91 7.26
CA GLN A 158 8.37 -17.84 7.39
C GLN A 158 9.07 -18.09 6.04
N GLU A 159 8.32 -18.30 4.96
CA GLU A 159 8.86 -18.48 3.61
C GLU A 159 9.67 -17.26 3.16
N LEU A 160 9.13 -16.05 3.36
CA LEU A 160 9.80 -14.81 2.99
C LEU A 160 11.06 -14.54 3.83
N LYS A 161 11.07 -14.93 5.12
CA LYS A 161 12.27 -14.87 5.98
C LYS A 161 13.33 -15.87 5.51
N THR A 162 12.95 -17.13 5.28
CA THR A 162 13.86 -18.18 4.79
C THR A 162 14.48 -17.81 3.45
N ALA A 163 13.72 -17.14 2.55
CA ALA A 163 14.21 -16.66 1.27
C ALA A 163 15.08 -15.38 1.36
N GLY A 164 15.27 -14.81 2.56
CA GLY A 164 16.02 -13.57 2.76
C GLY A 164 15.36 -12.32 2.17
N ILE A 165 14.04 -12.40 1.91
CA ILE A 165 13.22 -11.29 1.39
C ILE A 165 12.82 -10.37 2.55
N ILE A 166 12.25 -10.94 3.61
CA ILE A 166 12.10 -10.25 4.89
C ILE A 166 13.42 -10.40 5.63
N ARG A 167 14.14 -9.28 5.78
CA ARG A 167 15.45 -9.20 6.41
C ARG A 167 15.58 -7.91 7.20
N PRO A 168 16.49 -7.83 8.19
CA PRO A 168 16.77 -6.59 8.89
C PRO A 168 17.19 -5.46 7.95
N HIS A 169 16.77 -4.24 8.23
CA HIS A 169 17.30 -3.05 7.56
C HIS A 169 18.69 -2.73 8.13
N PRO A 170 19.68 -2.34 7.29
CA PRO A 170 20.99 -1.90 7.77
C PRO A 170 20.96 -0.80 8.84
N ALA A 171 19.95 0.08 8.81
CA ALA A 171 19.79 1.17 9.77
C ALA A 171 19.38 0.70 11.18
N GLY A 172 18.73 -0.46 11.32
CA GLY A 172 18.14 -0.93 12.58
C GLY A 172 16.71 -1.44 12.41
N ALA A 173 15.96 -1.50 13.51
CA ALA A 173 14.54 -1.83 13.49
C ALA A 173 13.75 -0.69 12.84
N VAL A 174 12.89 -1.04 11.88
CA VAL A 174 11.98 -0.10 11.21
C VAL A 174 10.63 -0.78 11.03
N GLU A 175 9.56 -0.12 11.45
CA GLU A 175 8.20 -0.67 11.41
C GLU A 175 7.21 0.34 10.83
N VAL A 176 6.31 -0.10 9.95
CA VAL A 176 5.21 0.75 9.50
C VAL A 176 4.18 0.94 10.60
N ARG A 177 3.85 2.20 10.90
CA ARG A 177 2.87 2.58 11.91
C ARG A 177 1.60 3.21 11.32
N ALA A 178 1.73 4.10 10.34
CA ALA A 178 0.55 4.74 9.77
C ALA A 178 0.72 5.21 8.32
N ALA A 179 -0.39 5.21 7.57
CA ALA A 179 -0.53 5.97 6.32
C ALA A 179 -1.32 7.24 6.61
N VAL A 180 -0.80 8.39 6.19
CA VAL A 180 -1.47 9.69 6.36
C VAL A 180 -2.03 10.16 5.02
N PHE A 181 -3.33 10.35 4.96
CA PHE A 181 -4.09 10.82 3.81
C PHE A 181 -4.49 12.28 4.02
N SER A 182 -4.16 13.14 3.07
CA SER A 182 -4.66 14.52 3.02
C SER A 182 -6.07 14.53 2.43
N VAL A 183 -7.07 14.99 3.17
CA VAL A 183 -8.48 14.99 2.74
C VAL A 183 -9.21 16.28 3.10
N SER A 184 -10.26 16.63 2.35
CA SER A 184 -11.08 17.83 2.61
C SER A 184 -11.80 17.78 3.95
N ASP A 185 -12.34 16.61 4.30
CA ASP A 185 -13.08 16.35 5.53
C ASP A 185 -12.60 15.05 6.20
N PRO A 186 -11.73 15.16 7.23
CA PRO A 186 -11.22 14.00 7.97
C PRO A 186 -12.32 13.16 8.64
N VAL A 187 -13.35 13.81 9.19
CA VAL A 187 -14.40 13.13 9.95
C VAL A 187 -15.28 12.35 8.98
N ALA A 188 -15.74 12.97 7.90
CA ALA A 188 -16.56 12.30 6.90
C ALA A 188 -15.80 11.17 6.21
N THR A 189 -14.52 11.37 5.87
CA THR A 189 -13.70 10.33 5.23
C THR A 189 -13.49 9.14 6.16
N ALA A 190 -13.12 9.37 7.42
CA ALA A 190 -12.92 8.31 8.40
C ALA A 190 -14.22 7.56 8.68
N ALA A 191 -15.36 8.25 8.83
CA ALA A 191 -16.66 7.61 9.00
C ALA A 191 -17.03 6.72 7.80
N HIS A 192 -16.76 7.22 6.59
CA HIS A 192 -17.00 6.46 5.36
C HIS A 192 -16.11 5.22 5.26
N TRP A 193 -14.80 5.36 5.45
CA TRP A 193 -13.86 4.22 5.40
C TRP A 193 -14.11 3.22 6.53
N SER A 194 -14.43 3.69 7.74
CA SER A 194 -14.83 2.84 8.88
C SER A 194 -16.06 2.01 8.52
N ARG A 195 -17.10 2.63 7.95
CA ARG A 195 -18.32 1.94 7.54
C ARG A 195 -18.08 0.88 6.46
N ILE A 196 -17.36 1.23 5.38
CA ILE A 196 -17.23 0.32 4.24
C ILE A 196 -16.21 -0.80 4.47
N LEU A 197 -15.20 -0.57 5.31
CA LEU A 197 -14.14 -1.54 5.61
C LEU A 197 -14.33 -2.23 6.97
N GLY A 198 -15.29 -1.78 7.80
CA GLY A 198 -15.46 -2.27 9.16
C GLY A 198 -14.29 -1.92 10.10
N LEU A 199 -13.52 -0.87 9.79
CA LEU A 199 -12.35 -0.48 10.59
C LEU A 199 -12.77 0.31 11.83
N PRO A 200 -12.26 -0.03 13.03
CA PRO A 200 -12.61 0.67 14.25
C PRO A 200 -11.98 2.06 14.33
N VAL A 201 -12.67 2.94 15.04
CA VAL A 201 -12.24 4.31 15.33
C VAL A 201 -11.73 4.36 16.78
N PRO A 202 -10.42 4.42 17.04
CA PRO A 202 -9.86 4.27 18.39
C PRO A 202 -10.29 5.35 19.40
N ASN A 203 -10.72 6.55 18.96
CA ASN A 203 -11.08 7.68 19.85
C ASN A 203 -12.36 8.41 19.39
N ALA A 204 -13.48 7.69 19.23
CA ALA A 204 -14.77 8.30 18.90
C ALA A 204 -15.23 9.31 19.97
N GLY A 205 -14.83 10.60 19.86
CA GLY A 205 -15.28 11.65 20.77
C GLY A 205 -14.31 12.82 21.05
N SER A 206 -13.04 12.78 20.63
CA SER A 206 -12.10 13.90 20.81
C SER A 206 -11.39 14.28 19.52
N TRP A 207 -12.16 14.73 18.53
CA TRP A 207 -11.62 15.22 17.27
C TRP A 207 -11.46 16.74 17.34
N ASP A 208 -10.24 17.24 17.17
CA ASP A 208 -10.00 18.67 16.91
C ASP A 208 -10.44 19.10 15.49
N GLY A 209 -11.00 18.16 14.72
CA GLY A 209 -11.44 18.34 13.33
C GLY A 209 -10.31 18.44 12.31
N LYS A 210 -9.04 18.32 12.74
CA LYS A 210 -7.85 18.38 11.90
C LYS A 210 -7.37 17.01 11.47
N SER A 211 -7.53 15.99 12.32
CA SER A 211 -7.22 14.62 11.94
C SER A 211 -8.10 13.59 12.64
N VAL A 212 -8.36 12.48 11.94
CA VAL A 212 -9.09 11.31 12.46
C VAL A 212 -8.34 10.05 12.04
N SER A 213 -8.23 9.07 12.92
CA SER A 213 -7.52 7.81 12.64
C SER A 213 -8.49 6.62 12.69
N LEU A 214 -8.23 5.63 11.83
CA LEU A 214 -8.84 4.29 11.88
C LEU A 214 -7.74 3.26 12.17
N THR A 215 -8.05 2.25 12.97
CA THR A 215 -7.10 1.15 13.24
C THR A 215 -7.27 0.05 12.18
N ILE A 216 -6.15 -0.49 11.71
CA ILE A 216 -6.10 -1.66 10.84
C ILE A 216 -4.96 -2.58 11.32
N GLY A 217 -5.33 -3.68 11.97
CA GLY A 217 -4.38 -4.51 12.70
C GLY A 217 -3.68 -3.73 13.82
N ASP A 218 -2.36 -3.69 13.79
CA ASP A 218 -1.49 -2.92 14.68
C ASP A 218 -1.12 -1.53 14.13
N LYS A 219 -1.72 -1.11 13.00
CA LYS A 219 -1.39 0.13 12.27
C LYS A 219 -2.58 1.06 12.20
N ALA A 220 -2.37 2.25 11.62
CA ALA A 220 -3.42 3.23 11.44
C ALA A 220 -3.51 3.80 10.01
N PHE A 221 -4.73 4.12 9.60
CA PHE A 221 -5.00 5.07 8.53
C PHE A 221 -5.41 6.40 9.15
N VAL A 222 -4.62 7.44 8.91
CA VAL A 222 -4.80 8.77 9.47
C VAL A 222 -5.29 9.69 8.37
N PHE A 223 -6.48 10.26 8.53
CA PHE A 223 -7.02 11.27 7.64
C PHE A 223 -6.72 12.63 8.24
N ARG A 224 -5.97 13.46 7.54
CA ARG A 224 -5.58 14.81 7.95
C ARG A 224 -6.20 15.83 7.00
N ARG A 225 -6.69 16.94 7.53
CA ARG A 225 -7.29 18.01 6.73
C ARG A 225 -6.27 18.57 5.74
N GLY A 226 -6.61 18.61 4.45
CA GLY A 226 -5.75 19.10 3.39
C GLY A 226 -6.40 19.07 2.00
N GLY A 227 -5.70 19.61 1.01
CA GLY A 227 -6.22 19.84 -0.34
C GLY A 227 -5.88 18.79 -1.40
N GLN A 228 -5.10 17.75 -1.08
CA GLN A 228 -4.55 16.85 -2.09
C GLN A 228 -5.40 15.60 -2.40
N GLN A 229 -6.29 15.19 -1.50
CA GLN A 229 -7.13 13.98 -1.64
C GLN A 229 -6.34 12.70 -1.95
N GLN A 230 -5.15 12.56 -1.37
CA GLN A 230 -4.25 11.43 -1.59
C GLN A 230 -3.43 11.11 -0.34
N MET A 231 -2.76 9.96 -0.34
CA MET A 231 -1.77 9.62 0.69
C MET A 231 -0.54 10.51 0.54
N GLN A 232 -0.06 11.09 1.64
CA GLN A 232 1.10 11.99 1.66
C GLN A 232 2.27 11.42 2.45
N GLU A 233 1.99 10.78 3.60
CA GLU A 233 3.04 10.35 4.52
C GLU A 233 2.91 8.86 4.84
N LEU A 234 4.05 8.16 4.88
CA LEU A 234 4.20 6.85 5.50
C LEU A 234 5.00 7.02 6.80
N LEU A 235 4.34 6.82 7.95
CA LEU A 235 4.98 6.91 9.26
C LEU A 235 5.67 5.59 9.60
N LEU A 236 6.97 5.67 9.85
CA LEU A 236 7.86 4.56 10.16
C LEU A 236 8.43 4.77 11.56
N ALA A 237 8.16 3.84 12.48
CA ALA A 237 8.82 3.82 13.79
C ALA A 237 10.20 3.17 13.64
N THR A 238 11.22 3.71 14.29
CA THR A 238 12.58 3.16 14.24
C THR A 238 13.39 3.42 15.50
N ASP A 239 14.30 2.50 15.82
CA ASP A 239 15.34 2.68 16.85
C ASP A 239 16.65 3.25 16.28
N ALA A 240 16.74 3.44 14.96
CA ALA A 240 17.91 3.92 14.26
C ALA A 240 18.17 5.42 14.55
N PRO A 241 19.22 5.79 15.30
CA PRO A 241 19.44 7.18 15.70
C PRO A 241 19.61 8.13 14.52
N GLY A 242 20.14 7.62 13.40
CA GLY A 242 20.33 8.36 12.16
C GLY A 242 19.06 8.57 11.32
N LEU A 243 17.92 7.97 11.71
CA LEU A 243 16.63 8.12 11.03
C LEU A 243 15.58 8.81 11.90
N VAL A 244 15.59 8.64 13.22
CA VAL A 244 14.60 9.26 14.12
C VAL A 244 14.49 10.76 13.88
N GLY A 245 13.26 11.24 13.62
CA GLY A 245 12.96 12.65 13.36
C GLY A 245 13.25 13.11 11.93
N ARG A 246 13.72 12.23 11.04
CA ARG A 246 13.97 12.57 9.64
C ARG A 246 12.76 12.28 8.75
N THR A 247 12.76 12.93 7.59
CA THR A 247 11.86 12.62 6.48
C THR A 247 12.69 12.36 5.23
N ILE A 248 12.44 11.23 4.57
CA ILE A 248 12.92 10.98 3.21
C ILE A 248 11.79 11.37 2.28
N ARG A 249 12.00 12.40 1.46
CA ARG A 249 11.05 12.82 0.43
C ARG A 249 11.45 12.20 -0.90
N PHE A 250 10.49 11.57 -1.57
CA PHE A 250 10.71 10.92 -2.85
C PHE A 250 9.47 11.06 -3.72
N GLY A 251 9.61 11.73 -4.88
CA GLY A 251 8.44 12.25 -5.59
C GLY A 251 7.61 13.16 -4.67
N GLN A 252 6.30 12.93 -4.64
CA GLN A 252 5.34 13.59 -3.74
C GLN A 252 5.11 12.83 -2.43
N ALA A 253 5.86 11.76 -2.17
CA ALA A 253 5.72 10.90 -1.00
C ALA A 253 6.73 11.25 0.09
N ASP A 254 6.25 11.34 1.34
CA ASP A 254 7.08 11.55 2.52
C ASP A 254 7.15 10.27 3.38
N TYR A 255 8.35 9.74 3.55
CA TYR A 255 8.64 8.67 4.52
C TYR A 255 9.14 9.32 5.80
N VAL A 256 8.31 9.33 6.84
CA VAL A 256 8.55 10.07 8.08
C VAL A 256 8.94 9.11 9.19
N PHE A 257 10.09 9.33 9.81
CA PHE A 257 10.65 8.43 10.81
C PHE A 257 10.44 8.98 12.22
N THR A 258 9.82 8.20 13.09
CA THR A 258 9.61 8.52 14.50
C THR A 258 10.37 7.53 15.38
N ALA A 259 10.60 7.90 16.64
CA ALA A 259 11.13 6.94 17.62
C ALA A 259 10.17 5.75 17.80
N LEU A 260 10.73 4.57 18.05
CA LEU A 260 10.01 3.31 18.23
C LEU A 260 9.13 3.28 19.48
#